data_AF-A0A1M6XJD1-F1
#
_entry.id   AF-A0A1M6XJD1-F1
#
_cell.length_a   1.000
_cell.length_b   1.000
_cell.length_c   1.000
_cell.angle_alpha   90.00
_cell.angle_beta   90.00
_cell.angle_gamma   90.00
#
_symmetry.space_group_name_H-M   'P 1'
#
loop_
_entity.id
_entity.type
_entity.pdbx_description
1 polymer ?
#
loop_
_entity_poly.entity_id
_entity_poly.type
_entity_poly.pdbx_seq_one_letter_code
_entity_poly.pdbx_strand_id
1 'polypeptide(L)'
;MTSLQVLFIQAIDVFFNVIEWLIFIRILLSWIPMFGYNNPLGRLIYNLTEPILGPCRSMLEKSPLGGGMMLDFSPIIALILMVLVKQLLMGLVLLF
;
A
#
# COMPACT_ATOMS: atom_id res chain seq x y z
N MET A 1 -13.03 7.29 -24.79
CA MET A 1 -13.33 7.18 -23.35
C MET A 1 -14.81 7.42 -23.15
N THR A 2 -15.57 6.40 -22.77
CA THR A 2 -16.97 6.58 -22.37
C THR A 2 -17.02 7.24 -20.98
N SER A 3 -18.12 7.93 -20.65
CA SER A 3 -18.27 8.53 -19.33
C SER A 3 -18.13 7.50 -18.20
N LEU A 4 -18.55 6.27 -18.46
CA LEU A 4 -18.41 5.14 -17.54
C LEU A 4 -16.94 4.76 -17.32
N GLN A 5 -16.14 4.64 -18.39
CA GLN A 5 -14.70 4.36 -18.29
C GLN A 5 -13.97 5.43 -17.45
N VAL A 6 -14.31 6.71 -17.66
CA VAL A 6 -13.70 7.81 -16.90
C VAL A 6 -14.01 7.70 -15.41
N LEU A 7 -15.26 7.41 -15.05
CA LEU A 7 -15.66 7.23 -13.64
C LEU A 7 -14.91 6.06 -12.98
N PHE A 8 -14.75 4.94 -13.68
CA PHE A 8 -14.00 3.79 -13.15
C PHE A 8 -12.51 4.12 -12.97
N ILE A 9 -11.89 4.76 -13.95
CA ILE A 9 -10.48 5.17 -13.85
C ILE A 9 -10.29 6.13 -12.67
N GLN A 10 -11.18 7.10 -12.48
CA GLN A 10 -11.13 8.03 -11.35
C GLN A 10 -11.31 7.32 -10.01
N ALA A 11 -12.26 6.38 -9.91
CA ALA A 11 -12.48 5.61 -8.68
C ALA A 11 -11.24 4.77 -8.32
N ILE A 12 -10.64 4.10 -9.31
CA ILE A 12 -9.39 3.35 -9.13
C ILE A 12 -8.28 4.31 -8.69
N ASP A 13 -8.10 5.44 -9.38
CA ASP A 13 -7.04 6.39 -9.06
C ASP A 13 -7.13 6.90 -7.62
N VAL A 14 -8.32 7.35 -7.20
CA VAL A 14 -8.58 7.81 -5.83
C VAL A 14 -8.33 6.70 -4.81
N PHE A 15 -8.81 5.48 -5.05
CA PHE A 15 -8.61 4.36 -4.14
C PHE A 15 -7.13 4.05 -3.90
N PHE A 16 -6.34 3.93 -4.97
CA PHE A 16 -4.91 3.66 -4.86
C PHE A 16 -4.16 4.84 -4.22
N ASN A 17 -4.49 6.08 -4.60
CA ASN A 17 -3.86 7.27 -4.00
C ASN A 17 -4.10 7.33 -2.48
N VAL A 18 -5.32 7.04 -2.01
CA VAL A 18 -5.63 7.01 -0.57
C VAL A 18 -4.75 6.00 0.16
N ILE A 19 -4.61 4.79 -0.38
CA ILE A 19 -3.80 3.73 0.22
C ILE A 19 -2.31 4.07 0.22
N GLU A 20 -1.80 4.60 -0.90
CA GLU A 20 -0.42 5.08 -1.01
C GLU A 20 -0.11 6.13 0.06
N TRP A 21 -1.01 7.09 0.26
CA TRP A 21 -0.89 8.08 1.33
C TRP A 21 -0.94 7.46 2.72
N LEU A 22 -1.80 6.47 2.97
CA LEU A 22 -1.83 5.77 4.25
C LEU A 22 -0.52 5.03 4.55
N ILE A 23 0.07 4.39 3.53
CA ILE A 23 1.38 3.72 3.66
C ILE A 23 2.48 4.76 3.90
N PHE A 24 2.46 5.88 3.18
CA PHE A 24 3.41 6.97 3.39
C PHE A 24 3.31 7.55 4.81
N ILE A 25 2.09 7.81 5.27
CA ILE A 25 1.82 8.25 6.66
C ILE A 25 2.33 7.20 7.65
N ARG A 26 2.11 5.90 7.41
CA ARG A 26 2.65 4.84 8.28
C ARG A 26 4.17 4.91 8.39
N ILE A 27 4.87 5.13 7.29
CA ILE A 27 6.34 5.29 7.29
C ILE A 27 6.73 6.50 8.13
N LEU A 28 6.11 7.67 7.91
CA LEU A 28 6.41 8.88 8.68
C LEU A 28 6.13 8.70 10.18
N LEU A 29 4.96 8.14 10.53
CA LEU A 29 4.57 7.89 11.91
C LEU A 29 5.48 6.86 12.59
N SER A 30 6.08 5.92 11.84
CA SER A 30 7.02 4.95 12.42
C SER A 30 8.27 5.60 13.00
N TRP A 31 8.63 6.80 12.55
CA TRP A 31 9.78 7.57 13.07
C TRP A 31 9.42 8.43 14.28
N ILE A 32 8.13 8.51 14.64
CA ILE A 32 7.64 9.31 15.76
C ILE A 32 7.15 8.35 16.86
N PRO A 33 7.91 8.15 17.96
CA PRO A 33 7.63 7.12 18.96
C PRO A 33 6.23 7.17 19.59
N MET A 34 5.63 8.36 19.68
CA MET A 34 4.29 8.56 20.26
C MET A 34 3.13 8.01 19.41
N PHE A 35 3.36 7.74 18.11
CA PHE A 35 2.35 7.26 17.16
C PHE A 35 2.48 5.75 16.84
N GLY A 36 3.07 4.98 17.75
CA GLY A 36 3.09 3.51 17.66
C GLY A 36 1.70 2.86 17.82
N TYR A 37 1.66 1.52 17.84
CA TYR A 37 0.41 0.73 17.88
C TYR A 37 -0.48 0.97 19.12
N ASN A 38 0.08 1.49 20.20
CA ASN A 38 -0.66 1.85 21.41
C ASN A 38 -1.47 3.14 21.26
N ASN A 39 -1.13 3.98 20.27
CA ASN A 39 -1.87 5.18 19.93
C ASN A 39 -3.08 4.82 19.04
N PRO A 40 -4.29 5.37 19.28
CA PRO A 40 -5.47 5.08 18.45
C PRO A 40 -5.26 5.38 16.95
N LEU A 41 -4.60 6.50 16.62
CA LEU A 41 -4.29 6.86 15.24
C LEU A 41 -3.25 5.91 14.63
N GLY A 42 -2.18 5.60 15.38
CA GLY A 42 -1.17 4.64 14.95
C GLY A 42 -1.76 3.26 14.65
N ARG A 43 -2.66 2.78 15.53
CA ARG A 43 -3.40 1.52 15.35
C ARG A 43 -4.32 1.54 14.15
N LEU A 44 -5.04 2.63 13.93
CA LEU A 44 -5.90 2.79 12.76
C LEU A 44 -5.10 2.68 11.46
N ILE A 45 -4.01 3.44 11.35
CA ILE A 45 -3.14 3.41 10.17
C ILE A 45 -2.52 2.02 9.98
N TYR A 46 -2.08 1.37 11.06
CA TYR A 46 -1.58 -0.01 11.01
C TYR A 46 -2.64 -0.96 10.42
N ASN A 47 -3.85 -0.97 10.99
CA ASN A 47 -4.92 -1.87 10.58
C ASN A 47 -5.39 -1.64 9.13
N LEU A 48 -5.41 -0.39 8.66
CA LEU A 48 -5.80 -0.06 7.28
C LEU A 48 -4.74 -0.49 6.26
N THR A 49 -3.47 -0.48 6.63
CA THR A 49 -2.36 -0.78 5.71
C THR A 49 -1.88 -2.24 5.81
N GLU A 50 -2.15 -2.94 6.92
CA GLU A 50 -1.68 -4.30 7.16
C GLU A 50 -2.16 -5.35 6.16
N PRO A 51 -3.41 -5.32 5.63
CA PRO A 51 -3.83 -6.27 4.60
C PRO A 51 -2.96 -6.24 3.34
N ILE A 52 -2.24 -5.13 3.09
CA ILE A 52 -1.35 -4.94 1.96
C ILE A 52 0.11 -5.18 2.38
N LEU A 53 0.53 -4.59 3.49
CA LEU A 53 1.91 -4.68 3.98
C LEU A 53 2.25 -6.05 4.56
N GLY A 54 1.30 -6.73 5.20
CA GLY A 54 1.48 -8.06 5.81
C GLY A 54 1.89 -9.13 4.79
N PRO A 55 1.16 -9.29 3.67
CA PRO A 55 1.59 -10.19 2.59
C PRO A 55 2.95 -9.82 2.02
N CYS A 56 3.21 -8.53 1.77
CA CYS A 56 4.52 -8.06 1.27
C CYS A 56 5.66 -8.39 2.25
N ARG A 57 5.43 -8.24 3.56
CA ARG A 57 6.37 -8.60 4.62
C ARG A 57 6.61 -10.11 4.64
N SER A 58 5.55 -10.93 4.58
CA SER A 58 5.69 -12.39 4.55
C SER A 58 6.46 -12.89 3.32
N MET A 59 6.27 -12.25 2.16
CA MET A 59 7.03 -12.55 0.94
C MET A 59 8.52 -12.21 1.10
N LEU A 60 8.84 -11.08 1.74
CA LEU A 60 10.21 -10.68 2.06
C LEU A 60 10.89 -11.64 3.02
N GLU A 61 10.24 -11.97 4.13
CA GLU A 61 10.78 -12.86 5.17
C GLU A 61 11.09 -14.26 4.64
N LYS A 62 10.28 -14.77 3.69
CA LYS A 62 10.49 -16.06 3.03
C LYS A 62 11.58 -16.03 1.95
N SER A 63 12.05 -14.85 1.55
CA SER A 63 13.11 -14.71 0.56
C SER A 63 14.48 -14.97 1.19
N PRO A 64 15.45 -15.58 0.47
CA PRO A 64 16.83 -15.76 0.93
C PRO A 64 17.52 -14.44 1.34
N LEU A 65 17.02 -13.30 0.88
CA LEU A 65 17.51 -11.96 1.20
C LEU A 65 16.92 -11.38 2.50
N GLY A 66 15.80 -11.91 3.01
CA GLY A 66 15.00 -11.29 4.08
C GLY A 66 15.26 -11.81 5.49
N GLY A 67 15.92 -12.96 5.65
CA GLY A 67 16.08 -13.68 6.93
C GLY A 67 16.87 -12.95 8.03
N GLY A 68 17.37 -11.73 7.80
CA GLY A 68 18.12 -10.94 8.78
C GLY A 68 17.94 -9.42 8.68
N MET A 69 16.99 -8.92 7.88
CA MET A 69 16.79 -7.47 7.76
C MET A 69 15.95 -6.95 8.92
N MET A 70 16.54 -6.09 9.76
CA MET A 70 15.83 -5.41 10.85
C MET A 70 14.91 -4.27 10.37
N LEU A 71 15.04 -3.87 9.09
CA LEU A 71 14.26 -2.78 8.49
C LEU A 71 13.07 -3.35 7.71
N ASP A 72 11.87 -2.83 8.03
CA ASP A 72 10.62 -3.12 7.31
C ASP A 72 10.66 -2.47 5.92
N PHE A 73 11.21 -3.17 4.92
CA PHE A 73 11.16 -2.76 3.51
C PHE A 73 9.83 -3.10 2.81
N SER A 74 8.89 -3.74 3.52
CA SER A 74 7.56 -4.07 3.01
C SER A 74 6.79 -2.88 2.40
N PRO A 75 6.89 -1.63 2.90
CA PRO A 75 6.20 -0.49 2.27
C PRO A 75 6.67 -0.20 0.85
N ILE A 76 7.98 -0.35 0.57
CA ILE A 76 8.53 -0.10 -0.76
C ILE A 76 7.98 -1.12 -1.76
N ILE A 77 7.99 -2.40 -1.37
CA ILE A 77 7.47 -3.48 -2.21
C ILE A 77 5.97 -3.31 -2.44
N ALA A 78 5.23 -2.95 -1.40
CA ALA A 78 3.81 -2.70 -1.52
C ALA A 78 3.52 -1.55 -2.50
N LEU A 79 4.25 -0.43 -2.43
CA LEU A 79 4.10 0.69 -3.38
C LEU A 79 4.37 0.24 -4.81
N ILE A 80 5.42 -0.55 -5.06
CA ILE A 80 5.73 -1.08 -6.40
C ILE A 80 4.59 -1.98 -6.90
N LEU A 81 4.14 -2.94 -6.08
CA LEU A 81 3.06 -3.85 -6.45
C LEU A 81 1.75 -3.09 -6.70
N MET A 82 1.44 -2.08 -5.90
CA MET A 82 0.25 -1.25 -6.09
C MET A 82 0.29 -0.50 -7.42
N VAL A 83 1.43 0.07 -7.82
CA VAL A 83 1.56 0.72 -9.14
C VAL A 83 1.28 -0.27 -10.27
N LEU A 84 1.84 -1.49 -10.19
CA LEU A 84 1.60 -2.52 -11.19
C LEU A 84 0.12 -2.93 -11.26
N VAL A 85 -0.52 -3.16 -10.11
CA VAL A 85 -1.94 -3.53 -10.04
C VAL A 85 -2.82 -2.39 -10.54
N LYS A 86 -2.53 -1.13 -10.18
CA LYS A 86 -3.25 0.06 -10.64
C LYS A 86 -3.21 0.19 -12.16
N GLN A 87 -2.02 0.05 -12.75
CA GLN A 87 -1.84 0.11 -14.21
C GLN A 87 -2.58 -1.02 -14.92
N LEU A 88 -2.53 -2.25 -14.37
CA LEU A 88 -3.27 -3.38 -14.91
C LEU A 88 -4.78 -3.12 -14.90
N LEU A 89 -5.32 -2.66 -13.76
CA LEU A 89 -6.76 -2.37 -13.63
C LEU A 89 -7.21 -1.24 -14.56
N MET A 90 -6.44 -0.17 -14.65
CA MET A 90 -6.72 0.92 -15.60
C MET A 90 -6.70 0.41 -17.03
N GLY A 91 -5.68 -0.39 -17.40
CA GLY A 91 -5.60 -1.02 -18.73
C GLY A 91 -6.81 -1.90 -19.04
N LEU A 92 -7.26 -2.70 -18.08
CA LEU A 92 -8.48 -3.51 -18.23
C LEU A 92 -9.71 -2.64 -18.50
N VAL A 93 -9.90 -1.54 -17.77
CA VAL A 93 -11.03 -0.62 -18.01
C VAL A 93 -10.97 0.00 -19.41
N LEU A 94 -9.77 0.25 -19.96
CA LEU A 94 -9.62 0.81 -21.31
C LEU A 94 -9.93 -0.21 -22.41
N LEU A 95 -9.84 -1.51 -22.13
CA LEU A 95 -10.10 -2.59 -23.10
C LEU A 95 -11.60 -2.84 -23.36
N PHE A 96 -12.47 -2.44 -22.43
CA PHE A 96 -13.93 -2.60 -22.52
C PHE A 96 -14.61 -1.26 -22.77
#